data_AF-A0A1S2KBK5-F1
#
_entry.id   AF-A0A1S2KBK5-F1
#
_cell.length_a   1.000
_cell.length_b   1.000
_cell.length_c   1.000
_cell.angle_alpha   90.00
_cell.angle_beta   90.00
_cell.angle_gamma   90.00
#
_symmetry.space_group_name_H-M   'P 1'
#
loop_
_entity.id
_entity.type
_entity.pdbx_description
1 polymer ?
#
loop_
_entity_poly.entity_id
_entity_poly.type
_entity_poly.pdbx_seq_one_letter_code
_entity_poly.pdbx_strand_id
1 'polypeptide(L)'
;MRVTRTGSAGVRASALLGLALVTGCTAVGSGGGLEPAGPRLRAQAEPSREAVSTGGLAALTLAQGDVAGHTVREPAPDERVEQRDVEADGPCRALAHVLAGAAAGDPSGATARRVVGSGTATSVLLATHEGQGGVDAAQASVAAVNRAADECAGGFAYRLGDREQRITEVTREVAPRGADQAVAFGVRMEKSGTPARGRVILLRKGSSIAYITALGTDRSAAVPAEVVEAQLVKLS
;
A
#
# COMPACT_ATOMS: atom_id res chain seq x y z
N MET A 1 -45.67 24.50 -39.90
CA MET A 1 -44.95 23.55 -40.77
C MET A 1 -44.57 22.33 -39.94
N ARG A 2 -45.22 21.19 -40.18
CA ARG A 2 -44.86 19.87 -39.66
C ARG A 2 -43.92 19.20 -40.67
N VAL A 3 -42.80 18.63 -40.22
CA VAL A 3 -42.20 17.46 -40.86
C VAL A 3 -41.74 16.51 -39.76
N THR A 4 -42.32 15.32 -39.79
CA THR A 4 -42.08 14.12 -38.99
C THR A 4 -40.81 13.39 -39.42
N ARG A 5 -40.08 12.77 -38.48
CA ARG A 5 -39.08 11.73 -38.79
C ARG A 5 -39.55 10.40 -38.19
N THR A 6 -39.62 9.39 -39.06
CA THR A 6 -40.08 8.02 -38.84
C THR A 6 -38.95 7.02 -39.10
N GLY A 7 -38.96 5.90 -38.35
CA GLY A 7 -38.34 4.61 -38.68
C GLY A 7 -36.86 4.46 -38.28
N SER A 8 -36.36 3.31 -37.84
CA SER A 8 -36.87 1.93 -37.91
C SER A 8 -36.11 0.99 -36.96
N ALA A 9 -36.76 -0.12 -36.59
CA ALA A 9 -36.29 -1.21 -35.75
C ALA A 9 -35.37 -2.21 -36.49
N GLY A 10 -34.54 -2.94 -35.74
CA GLY A 10 -33.82 -4.12 -36.21
C GLY A 10 -33.48 -5.08 -35.07
N VAL A 11 -34.15 -6.23 -35.02
CA VAL A 11 -33.93 -7.38 -34.13
C VAL A 11 -33.30 -8.51 -34.95
N ARG A 12 -32.23 -9.16 -34.46
CA ARG A 12 -31.79 -10.55 -34.80
C ARG A 12 -30.97 -11.09 -33.62
N ALA A 13 -31.45 -12.04 -32.81
CA ALA A 13 -31.62 -13.49 -33.00
C ALA A 13 -30.33 -14.31 -32.75
N SER A 14 -30.49 -15.32 -31.87
CA SER A 14 -29.49 -16.10 -31.13
C SER A 14 -28.97 -17.36 -31.85
N ALA A 15 -28.05 -18.06 -31.15
CA ALA A 15 -27.55 -19.45 -31.31
C ALA A 15 -26.30 -19.60 -32.20
N LEU A 16 -25.26 -20.36 -31.83
CA LEU A 16 -25.28 -21.78 -31.49
C LEU A 16 -24.13 -22.21 -30.54
N LEU A 17 -24.48 -23.23 -29.75
CA LEU A 17 -23.66 -24.10 -28.91
C LEU A 17 -22.83 -25.07 -29.78
N GLY A 18 -21.60 -25.41 -29.38
CA GLY A 18 -20.82 -26.46 -30.05
C GLY A 18 -19.64 -26.96 -29.21
N LEU A 19 -19.84 -28.08 -28.51
CA LEU A 19 -18.80 -28.96 -27.97
C LEU A 19 -18.64 -30.15 -28.94
N ALA A 20 -17.39 -30.50 -29.31
CA ALA A 20 -16.95 -31.89 -29.54
C ALA A 20 -15.42 -31.97 -29.74
N LEU A 21 -14.78 -32.86 -28.99
CA LEU A 21 -13.41 -33.35 -29.13
C LEU A 21 -13.34 -34.42 -30.22
N VAL A 22 -12.31 -34.41 -31.07
CA VAL A 22 -11.77 -35.63 -31.72
C VAL A 22 -10.25 -35.52 -31.86
N THR A 23 -9.59 -36.56 -31.35
CA THR A 23 -8.18 -36.95 -31.45
C THR A 23 -7.79 -37.46 -32.84
N GLY A 24 -6.55 -37.17 -33.29
CA GLY A 24 -5.89 -37.88 -34.39
C GLY A 24 -4.40 -37.54 -34.53
N CYS A 25 -3.51 -38.50 -34.23
CA CYS A 25 -2.11 -38.56 -34.69
C CYS A 25 -2.12 -38.82 -36.23
N THR A 26 -1.17 -38.39 -37.06
CA THR A 26 0.20 -38.94 -37.20
C THR A 26 1.08 -38.01 -38.07
N ALA A 27 2.34 -37.77 -37.68
CA ALA A 27 3.42 -37.53 -38.64
C ALA A 27 4.73 -38.04 -38.01
N VAL A 28 5.22 -39.16 -38.57
CA VAL A 28 6.49 -39.79 -38.25
C VAL A 28 7.60 -39.07 -39.02
N GLY A 29 8.68 -38.69 -38.34
CA GLY A 29 9.86 -38.09 -38.93
C GLY A 29 11.08 -38.35 -38.05
N SER A 30 11.92 -39.27 -38.51
CA SER A 30 13.13 -39.78 -37.85
C SER A 30 14.25 -38.73 -37.76
N GLY A 31 14.98 -38.77 -36.64
CA GLY A 31 16.28 -38.09 -36.47
C GLY A 31 16.72 -38.18 -35.01
N GLY A 32 17.85 -38.85 -34.73
CA GLY A 32 18.19 -39.36 -33.39
C GLY A 32 18.98 -38.43 -32.49
N GLY A 33 19.05 -38.80 -31.20
CA GLY A 33 20.21 -38.58 -30.33
C GLY A 33 20.00 -37.78 -29.03
N LEU A 34 20.17 -38.49 -27.90
CA LEU A 34 20.54 -38.09 -26.53
C LEU A 34 19.42 -37.82 -25.48
N GLU A 35 19.69 -38.37 -24.29
CA GLU A 35 18.84 -38.69 -23.12
C GLU A 35 18.83 -37.55 -22.05
N PRO A 36 18.17 -37.69 -20.89
CA PRO A 36 16.88 -37.07 -20.55
C PRO A 36 17.02 -35.84 -19.61
N ALA A 37 16.01 -34.97 -19.62
CA ALA A 37 15.75 -34.05 -18.51
C ALA A 37 14.26 -34.11 -18.14
N GLY A 38 13.99 -34.52 -16.89
CA GLY A 38 12.66 -34.85 -16.39
C GLY A 38 11.65 -33.69 -16.44
N PRO A 39 10.36 -34.00 -16.26
CA PRO A 39 9.30 -33.01 -16.38
C PRO A 39 9.42 -31.97 -15.27
N ARG A 40 9.77 -30.73 -15.64
CA ARG A 40 9.50 -29.56 -14.81
C ARG A 40 7.99 -29.38 -14.75
N LEU A 41 7.40 -29.78 -13.63
CA LEU A 41 6.09 -29.32 -13.17
C LEU A 41 6.03 -27.81 -13.38
N ARG A 42 5.21 -27.36 -14.34
CA ARG A 42 4.74 -25.98 -14.36
C ARG A 42 3.87 -25.83 -13.12
N ALA A 43 4.45 -25.28 -12.05
CA ALA A 43 3.70 -24.76 -10.93
C ALA A 43 2.70 -23.76 -11.49
N GLN A 44 1.43 -24.11 -11.40
CA GLN A 44 0.33 -23.20 -11.67
C GLN A 44 0.33 -22.22 -10.50
N ALA A 45 0.75 -20.98 -10.75
CA ALA A 45 0.60 -19.92 -9.78
C ALA A 45 -0.90 -19.74 -9.53
N GLU A 46 -1.32 -19.88 -8.28
CA GLU A 46 -2.65 -19.45 -7.85
C GLU A 46 -2.86 -17.98 -8.25
N PRO A 47 -4.09 -17.56 -8.58
CA PRO A 47 -4.33 -16.19 -9.01
C PRO A 47 -4.04 -15.29 -7.82
N SER A 48 -2.90 -14.61 -7.89
CA SER A 48 -2.67 -13.35 -7.21
C SER A 48 -3.94 -12.54 -7.39
N ARG A 49 -4.61 -12.17 -6.29
CA ARG A 49 -5.73 -11.22 -6.33
C ARG A 49 -5.37 -10.13 -7.33
N GLU A 50 -6.26 -9.87 -8.29
CA GLU A 50 -6.08 -8.81 -9.28
C GLU A 50 -5.54 -7.56 -8.58
N ALA A 51 -4.49 -6.98 -9.16
CA ALA A 51 -3.87 -5.77 -8.63
C ALA A 51 -4.97 -4.75 -8.33
N VAL A 52 -4.99 -4.26 -7.08
CA VAL A 52 -6.00 -3.30 -6.64
C VAL A 52 -5.77 -2.02 -7.43
N SER A 53 -6.73 -1.70 -8.30
CA SER A 53 -6.71 -0.43 -9.02
C SER A 53 -7.00 0.72 -8.07
N THR A 54 -6.69 1.94 -8.51
CA THR A 54 -6.96 3.20 -7.83
C THR A 54 -8.45 3.35 -7.54
N GLY A 55 -9.31 2.80 -8.39
CA GLY A 55 -10.76 2.71 -8.15
C GLY A 55 -11.15 1.74 -7.03
N GLY A 56 -10.34 0.72 -6.75
CA GLY A 56 -10.56 -0.25 -5.67
C GLY A 56 -10.06 0.19 -4.30
N LEU A 57 -9.21 1.22 -4.22
CA LEU A 57 -8.61 1.70 -2.96
C LEU A 57 -9.64 2.06 -1.91
N ALA A 58 -10.75 2.72 -2.30
CA ALA A 58 -11.78 3.18 -1.39
C ALA A 58 -12.42 2.06 -0.55
N ALA A 59 -12.49 0.84 -1.10
CA ALA A 59 -13.04 -0.33 -0.39
C ALA A 59 -12.10 -0.85 0.70
N LEU A 60 -10.79 -0.60 0.55
CA LEU A 60 -9.73 -1.03 1.47
C LEU A 60 -9.35 0.07 2.48
N THR A 61 -9.82 1.29 2.27
CA THR A 61 -9.64 2.40 3.20
C THR A 61 -10.54 2.20 4.43
N LEU A 62 -10.02 2.50 5.63
CA LEU A 62 -10.85 2.57 6.84
C LEU A 62 -11.97 3.60 6.68
N ALA A 63 -13.13 3.29 7.23
CA ALA A 63 -14.31 4.13 7.32
C ALA A 63 -14.77 4.24 8.78
N GLN A 64 -15.66 5.21 9.05
CA GLN A 64 -16.27 5.33 10.37
C GLN A 64 -16.98 4.03 10.75
N GLY A 65 -16.71 3.54 11.95
CA GLY A 65 -17.26 2.27 12.46
C GLY A 65 -16.36 1.05 12.26
N ASP A 66 -15.34 1.11 11.40
CA ASP A 66 -14.38 0.01 11.23
C ASP A 66 -13.48 -0.19 12.45
N VAL A 67 -13.24 0.88 13.22
CA VAL A 67 -12.43 0.84 14.44
C VAL A 67 -13.31 1.27 15.62
N ALA A 68 -13.64 0.32 16.49
CA ALA A 68 -14.49 0.57 17.65
C ALA A 68 -13.87 1.64 18.58
N GLY A 69 -14.69 2.53 19.11
CA GLY A 69 -14.24 3.60 20.02
C GLY A 69 -13.43 4.72 19.36
N HIS A 70 -13.26 4.70 18.03
CA HIS A 70 -12.49 5.69 17.30
C HIS A 70 -13.36 6.46 16.29
N THR A 71 -13.02 7.74 16.12
CA THR A 71 -13.48 8.54 14.99
C THR A 71 -12.55 8.30 13.82
N VAL A 72 -13.08 7.90 12.68
CA VAL A 72 -12.36 7.73 11.41
C VAL A 72 -12.89 8.76 10.42
N ARG A 73 -12.00 9.64 9.95
CA ARG A 73 -12.36 10.73 9.04
C ARG A 73 -11.29 10.95 7.98
N GLU A 74 -11.60 11.75 6.97
CA GLU A 74 -10.56 12.29 6.08
C GLU A 74 -9.65 13.27 6.83
N PRO A 75 -8.37 13.36 6.42
CA PRO A 75 -7.54 14.48 6.80
C PRO A 75 -8.16 15.78 6.30
N ALA A 76 -8.19 16.77 7.18
CA ALA A 76 -8.47 18.15 6.82
C ALA A 76 -7.41 18.65 5.82
N PRO A 77 -7.69 19.71 5.03
CA PRO A 77 -6.76 20.18 4.00
C PRO A 77 -5.34 20.47 4.51
N ASP A 78 -5.20 21.01 5.72
CA ASP A 78 -3.94 21.32 6.39
C ASP A 78 -3.24 20.11 7.02
N GLU A 79 -3.92 18.97 7.11
CA GLU A 79 -3.36 17.68 7.55
C GLU A 79 -2.86 16.83 6.36
N ARG A 80 -3.15 17.24 5.12
CA ARG A 80 -2.70 16.51 3.92
C ARG A 80 -1.26 16.89 3.59
N VAL A 81 -0.46 15.88 3.27
CA VAL A 81 0.96 16.05 2.95
C VAL A 81 1.27 15.44 1.61
N GLU A 82 1.83 16.26 0.72
CA GLU A 82 2.37 15.83 -0.57
C GLU A 82 3.88 15.59 -0.42
N GLN A 83 4.42 14.60 -1.12
CA GLN A 83 5.86 14.29 -1.04
C GLN A 83 6.74 15.49 -1.41
N ARG A 84 6.30 16.32 -2.36
CA ARG A 84 7.04 17.51 -2.80
C ARG A 84 7.22 18.56 -1.71
N ASP A 85 6.40 18.50 -0.65
CA ASP A 85 6.47 19.41 0.49
C ASP A 85 7.42 18.88 1.58
N VAL A 86 8.04 17.71 1.36
CA VAL A 86 8.96 17.04 2.29
C VAL A 86 10.38 17.07 1.74
N GLU A 87 11.29 17.70 2.47
CA GLU A 87 12.70 17.77 2.12
C GLU A 87 13.53 17.02 3.17
N ALA A 88 14.41 16.12 2.72
CA ALA A 88 15.32 15.39 3.59
C ALA A 88 16.57 14.94 2.83
N ASP A 89 17.64 14.68 3.59
CA ASP A 89 18.88 14.12 3.06
C ASP A 89 18.65 12.77 2.40
N GLY A 90 19.42 12.50 1.34
CA GLY A 90 19.27 11.38 0.42
C GLY A 90 18.80 10.06 1.06
N PRO A 91 19.60 9.42 1.92
CA PRO A 91 19.28 8.11 2.49
C PRO A 91 18.02 8.12 3.38
N CYS A 92 17.68 9.25 4.01
CA CYS A 92 16.57 9.34 4.97
C CYS A 92 15.23 9.74 4.33
N ARG A 93 15.22 10.09 3.04
CA ARG A 93 14.04 10.64 2.34
C ARG A 93 12.82 9.74 2.41
N ALA A 94 12.99 8.44 2.17
CA ALA A 94 11.87 7.50 2.20
C ALA A 94 11.20 7.47 3.58
N LEU A 95 12.00 7.48 4.66
CA LEU A 95 11.48 7.53 6.03
C LEU A 95 10.88 8.90 6.36
N ALA A 96 11.49 9.99 5.90
CA ALA A 96 10.97 11.35 6.08
C ALA A 96 9.56 11.50 5.49
N HIS A 97 9.33 10.99 4.27
CA HIS A 97 8.00 11.00 3.65
C HIS A 97 6.96 10.30 4.54
N VAL A 98 7.28 9.09 5.02
CA VAL A 98 6.34 8.31 5.84
C VAL A 98 6.05 8.98 7.18
N LEU A 99 7.05 9.57 7.83
CA LEU A 99 6.87 10.31 9.07
C LEU A 99 6.04 11.58 8.87
N ALA A 100 6.17 12.23 7.71
CA ALA A 100 5.34 13.35 7.32
C ALA A 100 3.91 12.93 6.94
N GLY A 101 3.63 11.64 6.76
CA GLY A 101 2.31 11.10 6.40
C GLY A 101 2.10 10.90 4.90
N ALA A 102 3.18 10.97 4.09
CA ALA A 102 3.16 10.66 2.67
C ALA A 102 3.63 9.23 2.39
N ALA A 103 3.26 8.67 1.23
CA ALA A 103 3.80 7.38 0.80
C ALA A 103 5.30 7.49 0.54
N ALA A 104 6.00 6.35 0.54
CA ALA A 104 7.32 6.23 -0.05
C ALA A 104 7.21 5.68 -1.49
N GLY A 105 8.14 6.09 -2.37
CA GLY A 105 8.11 5.73 -3.78
C GLY A 105 7.06 6.53 -4.56
N ASP A 106 6.60 6.02 -5.69
CA ASP A 106 5.63 6.69 -6.57
C ASP A 106 4.40 5.79 -6.78
N PRO A 107 3.45 5.78 -5.82
CA PRO A 107 2.22 5.01 -5.96
C PRO A 107 1.30 5.62 -7.02
N SER A 108 0.57 4.76 -7.73
CA SER A 108 -0.41 5.16 -8.74
C SER A 108 -1.63 5.86 -8.14
N GLY A 109 -1.92 5.59 -6.86
CA GLY A 109 -2.99 6.25 -6.13
C GLY A 109 -2.87 6.02 -4.62
N ALA A 110 -3.42 6.95 -3.84
CA ALA A 110 -3.47 6.85 -2.39
C ALA A 110 -4.74 7.46 -1.80
N THR A 111 -5.13 6.96 -0.62
CA THR A 111 -6.18 7.51 0.23
C THR A 111 -5.64 7.68 1.64
N ALA A 112 -6.19 8.62 2.40
CA ALA A 112 -5.73 8.89 3.75
C ALA A 112 -6.91 8.97 4.72
N ARG A 113 -6.69 8.49 5.94
CA ARG A 113 -7.62 8.61 7.06
C ARG A 113 -6.91 9.08 8.31
N ARG A 114 -7.62 9.88 9.10
CA ARG A 114 -7.29 10.20 10.47
C ARG A 114 -8.16 9.36 11.39
N VAL A 115 -7.51 8.62 12.29
CA VAL A 115 -8.15 7.79 13.31
C VAL A 115 -7.84 8.39 14.68
N VAL A 116 -8.87 8.87 15.37
CA VAL A 116 -8.74 9.57 16.67
C VAL A 116 -9.55 8.83 17.72
N GLY A 117 -8.91 8.47 18.82
CA GLY A 117 -9.52 7.72 19.91
C GLY A 117 -8.46 7.21 20.90
N SER A 118 -8.90 6.79 22.08
CA SER A 118 -8.02 6.24 23.12
C SER A 118 -6.83 7.14 23.49
N GLY A 119 -7.00 8.46 23.41
CA GLY A 119 -5.94 9.44 23.67
C GLY A 119 -4.87 9.54 22.57
N THR A 120 -5.02 8.80 21.48
CA THR A 120 -4.09 8.78 20.35
C THR A 120 -4.73 9.37 19.10
N ALA A 121 -3.88 9.80 18.18
CA ALA A 121 -4.33 10.21 16.88
C ALA A 121 -3.36 9.63 15.84
N THR A 122 -3.87 8.70 15.04
CA THR A 122 -3.14 7.87 14.08
C THR A 122 -3.53 8.24 12.65
N SER A 123 -2.53 8.40 11.78
CA SER A 123 -2.74 8.62 10.34
C SER A 123 -2.56 7.28 9.63
N VAL A 124 -3.50 6.96 8.76
CA VAL A 124 -3.45 5.77 7.91
C VAL A 124 -3.50 6.24 6.47
N LEU A 125 -2.38 6.09 5.76
CA LEU A 125 -2.32 6.30 4.32
C LEU A 125 -2.29 4.94 3.64
N LEU A 126 -3.25 4.67 2.78
CA LEU A 126 -3.27 3.47 1.94
C LEU A 126 -2.87 3.87 0.53
N ALA A 127 -1.84 3.24 -0.02
CA ALA A 127 -1.36 3.47 -1.37
C ALA A 127 -1.41 2.19 -2.20
N THR A 128 -1.57 2.31 -3.52
CA THR A 128 -1.47 1.20 -4.46
C THR A 128 -0.48 1.52 -5.58
N HIS A 129 0.19 0.48 -6.09
CA HIS A 129 0.99 0.54 -7.30
C HIS A 129 0.30 -0.33 -8.38
N GLU A 130 0.00 0.26 -9.52
CA GLU A 130 -0.66 -0.44 -10.62
C GLU A 130 0.32 -1.01 -11.64
N GLY A 131 -0.20 -1.86 -12.54
CA GLY A 131 0.54 -2.40 -13.68
C GLY A 131 1.36 -3.64 -13.35
N GLN A 132 2.02 -4.19 -14.39
CA GLN A 132 2.73 -5.47 -14.32
C GLN A 132 3.92 -5.50 -13.35
N GLY A 133 4.38 -4.33 -12.87
CA GLY A 133 5.43 -4.19 -11.86
C GLY A 133 4.94 -3.65 -10.51
N GLY A 134 3.62 -3.53 -10.30
CA GLY A 134 3.07 -2.88 -9.11
C GLY A 134 3.45 -3.57 -7.80
N VAL A 135 3.47 -4.91 -7.78
CA VAL A 135 3.90 -5.67 -6.59
C VAL A 135 5.38 -5.41 -6.27
N ASP A 136 6.25 -5.43 -7.28
CA ASP A 136 7.68 -5.19 -7.11
C ASP A 136 7.95 -3.75 -6.68
N ALA A 137 7.22 -2.78 -7.25
CA ALA A 137 7.29 -1.38 -6.84
C ALA A 137 6.86 -1.21 -5.37
N ALA A 138 5.78 -1.87 -4.94
CA ALA A 138 5.35 -1.85 -3.55
C ALA A 138 6.40 -2.49 -2.61
N GLN A 139 6.98 -3.62 -3.00
CA GLN A 139 8.08 -4.25 -2.25
C GLN A 139 9.30 -3.32 -2.13
N ALA A 140 9.67 -2.66 -3.23
CA ALA A 140 10.77 -1.70 -3.28
C ALA A 140 10.52 -0.50 -2.36
N SER A 141 9.29 0.03 -2.32
CA SER A 141 8.90 1.11 -1.41
C SER A 141 9.07 0.73 0.06
N VAL A 142 8.62 -0.48 0.47
CA VAL A 142 8.83 -0.97 1.83
C VAL A 142 10.33 -1.17 2.13
N ALA A 143 11.08 -1.74 1.19
CA ALA A 143 12.51 -1.96 1.34
C ALA A 143 13.30 -0.64 1.48
N ALA A 144 12.92 0.39 0.73
CA ALA A 144 13.53 1.72 0.82
C ALA A 144 13.32 2.36 2.19
N VAL A 145 12.09 2.29 2.72
CA VAL A 145 11.79 2.78 4.07
C VAL A 145 12.54 1.98 5.12
N ASN A 146 12.59 0.65 4.98
CA ASN A 146 13.30 -0.22 5.90
C ASN A 146 14.82 0.04 5.92
N ARG A 147 15.41 0.34 4.76
CA ARG A 147 16.82 0.73 4.63
C ARG A 147 17.08 2.10 5.23
N ALA A 148 16.22 3.08 4.95
CA ALA A 148 16.32 4.42 5.53
C ALA A 148 16.25 4.38 7.07
N ALA A 149 15.45 3.47 7.65
CA ALA A 149 15.41 3.27 9.09
C ALA A 149 16.73 2.76 9.68
N ASP A 150 17.50 1.95 8.94
CA ASP A 150 18.84 1.51 9.37
C ASP A 150 19.88 2.61 9.20
N GLU A 151 19.93 3.21 8.02
CA GLU A 151 20.92 4.23 7.66
C GLU A 151 20.77 5.50 8.51
N CYS A 152 19.54 5.81 8.91
CA CYS A 152 19.20 7.01 9.68
C CYS A 152 18.84 6.70 11.14
N ALA A 153 19.29 5.55 11.67
CA ALA A 153 19.05 5.12 13.05
C ALA A 153 19.54 6.14 14.09
N GLY A 154 20.64 6.82 13.81
CA GLY A 154 21.22 7.88 14.65
C GLY A 154 20.46 9.21 14.64
N GLY A 155 19.33 9.29 13.92
CA GLY A 155 18.56 10.51 13.74
C GLY A 155 18.90 11.25 12.45
N PHE A 156 18.00 12.15 12.07
CA PHE A 156 18.10 12.99 10.88
C PHE A 156 17.12 14.17 11.00
N ALA A 157 17.34 15.20 10.19
CA ALA A 157 16.39 16.30 10.04
C ALA A 157 15.62 16.17 8.71
N TYR A 158 14.37 16.64 8.72
CA TYR A 158 13.61 16.85 7.49
C TYR A 158 12.76 18.12 7.63
N ARG A 159 12.40 18.74 6.51
CA ARG A 159 11.46 19.86 6.46
C ARG A 159 10.13 19.39 5.91
N LEU A 160 9.05 19.90 6.49
CA LEU A 160 7.70 19.78 5.97
C LEU A 160 7.16 21.20 5.78
N GLY A 161 7.17 21.68 4.53
CA GLY A 161 7.04 23.10 4.21
C GLY A 161 8.11 23.92 4.93
N ASP A 162 7.68 24.94 5.68
CA ASP A 162 8.60 25.80 6.45
C ASP A 162 9.02 25.23 7.81
N ARG A 163 8.48 24.07 8.20
CA ARG A 163 8.71 23.49 9.53
C ARG A 163 9.82 22.46 9.46
N GLU A 164 10.93 22.74 10.13
CA GLU A 164 11.94 21.73 10.41
C GLU A 164 11.44 20.73 11.46
N GLN A 165 11.73 19.45 11.24
CA GLN A 165 11.46 18.34 12.13
C GLN A 165 12.78 17.62 12.39
N ARG A 166 13.05 17.31 13.66
CA ARG A 166 14.26 16.57 14.05
C ARG A 166 13.91 15.23 14.65
N ILE A 167 14.37 14.18 14.00
CA ILE A 167 14.40 12.81 14.52
C ILE A 167 15.75 12.62 15.19
N THR A 168 15.75 12.18 16.44
CA THR A 168 16.98 11.94 17.21
C THR A 168 17.37 10.48 17.29
N GLU A 169 16.42 9.58 17.02
CA GLU A 169 16.64 8.13 17.08
C GLU A 169 15.55 7.43 16.26
N VAL A 170 15.94 6.38 15.53
CA VAL A 170 15.02 5.42 14.91
C VAL A 170 15.37 4.04 15.45
N THR A 171 14.36 3.32 15.94
CA THR A 171 14.55 1.99 16.54
C THR A 171 13.65 0.99 15.83
N ARG A 172 14.21 -0.15 15.43
CA ARG A 172 13.41 -1.26 14.88
C ARG A 172 12.47 -1.82 15.94
N GLU A 173 11.28 -2.19 15.51
CA GLU A 173 10.29 -2.82 16.36
C GLU A 173 9.76 -4.10 15.72
N VAL A 174 9.13 -4.95 16.53
CA VAL A 174 8.46 -6.15 16.04
C VAL A 174 7.29 -5.72 15.16
N ALA A 175 7.35 -6.10 13.88
CA ALA A 175 6.29 -5.84 12.94
C ALA A 175 5.07 -6.74 13.20
N PRO A 176 3.84 -6.23 13.00
CA PRO A 176 2.64 -7.05 13.08
C PRO A 176 2.62 -8.13 11.99
N ARG A 177 1.91 -9.23 12.26
CA ARG A 177 1.73 -10.34 11.32
C ARG A 177 0.48 -10.13 10.46
N GLY A 178 0.31 -10.93 9.42
CA GLY A 178 -0.91 -10.97 8.59
C GLY A 178 -0.84 -10.18 7.27
N ALA A 179 0.25 -9.45 7.04
CA ALA A 179 0.60 -8.87 5.75
C ALA A 179 1.64 -9.74 5.03
N ASP A 180 1.76 -9.59 3.70
CA ASP A 180 2.82 -10.28 2.91
C ASP A 180 4.21 -9.79 3.31
N GLN A 181 4.29 -8.51 3.70
CA GLN A 181 5.48 -7.88 4.23
C GLN A 181 5.07 -6.79 5.23
N ALA A 182 5.70 -6.75 6.39
CA ALA A 182 5.48 -5.70 7.38
C ALA A 182 6.79 -5.24 8.00
N VAL A 183 6.88 -3.94 8.27
CA VAL A 183 7.97 -3.34 9.05
C VAL A 183 7.38 -2.38 10.07
N ALA A 184 8.03 -2.27 11.23
CA ALA A 184 7.67 -1.35 12.28
C ALA A 184 8.91 -0.70 12.88
N PHE A 185 8.82 0.56 13.23
CA PHE A 185 9.88 1.29 13.91
C PHE A 185 9.30 2.37 14.81
N GLY A 186 9.98 2.55 15.94
CA GLY A 186 9.79 3.67 16.85
C GLY A 186 10.70 4.82 16.42
N VAL A 187 10.26 6.05 16.63
CA VAL A 187 11.06 7.25 16.43
C VAL A 187 11.05 8.12 17.67
N ARG A 188 12.19 8.77 17.94
CA ARG A 188 12.28 9.86 18.91
C ARG A 188 12.45 11.16 18.15
N MET A 189 11.74 12.17 18.62
CA MET A 189 11.71 13.48 17.97
C MET A 189 11.94 14.56 19.01
N GLU A 190 12.38 15.72 18.55
CA GLU A 190 12.31 16.95 19.33
C GLU A 190 11.36 17.93 18.66
N LYS A 191 10.35 18.37 19.43
CA LYS A 191 9.38 19.36 19.01
C LYS A 191 9.49 20.56 19.94
N SER A 192 10.07 21.66 19.44
CA SER A 192 10.29 22.88 20.23
C SER A 192 11.01 22.62 21.58
N GLY A 193 12.04 21.76 21.56
CA GLY A 193 12.79 21.36 22.76
C GLY A 193 12.07 20.36 23.68
N THR A 194 10.83 19.98 23.36
CA THR A 194 10.10 18.93 24.08
C THR A 194 10.30 17.58 23.40
N PRO A 195 10.72 16.53 24.13
CA PRO A 195 10.80 15.19 23.59
C PRO A 195 9.43 14.69 23.15
N ALA A 196 9.36 14.19 21.92
CA ALA A 196 8.20 13.53 21.36
C ALA A 196 8.61 12.13 20.88
N ARG A 197 7.61 11.25 20.77
CA ARG A 197 7.81 9.88 20.27
C ARG A 197 6.85 9.64 19.12
N GLY A 198 7.20 8.69 18.28
CA GLY A 198 6.35 8.22 17.21
C GLY A 198 6.52 6.74 16.98
N ARG A 199 5.54 6.16 16.30
CA ARG A 199 5.60 4.81 15.75
C ARG A 199 5.10 4.83 14.33
N VAL A 200 5.78 4.08 13.48
CA VAL A 200 5.42 3.87 12.09
C VAL A 200 5.32 2.38 11.84
N ILE A 201 4.29 1.97 11.11
CA ILE A 201 4.06 0.61 10.67
C ILE A 201 3.72 0.63 9.18
N LEU A 202 4.38 -0.21 8.39
CA LEU A 202 3.99 -0.46 7.01
C LEU A 202 3.45 -1.88 6.90
N LEU A 203 2.32 -2.04 6.22
CA LEU A 203 1.68 -3.32 5.94
C LEU A 203 1.48 -3.43 4.43
N ARG A 204 2.23 -4.31 3.76
CA ARG A 204 2.06 -4.58 2.32
C ARG A 204 1.26 -5.85 2.09
N LYS A 205 0.26 -5.76 1.22
CA LYS A 205 -0.46 -6.92 0.69
C LYS A 205 -0.63 -6.73 -0.82
N GLY A 206 -0.08 -7.65 -1.61
CA GLY A 206 0.04 -7.50 -3.05
C GLY A 206 0.75 -6.20 -3.44
N SER A 207 0.10 -5.39 -4.26
CA SER A 207 0.60 -4.10 -4.73
C SER A 207 0.18 -2.90 -3.87
N SER A 208 -0.51 -3.14 -2.75
CA SER A 208 -0.97 -2.09 -1.84
C SER A 208 -0.14 -2.04 -0.55
N ILE A 209 0.04 -0.84 0.00
CA ILE A 209 0.75 -0.59 1.26
C ILE A 209 -0.09 0.33 2.13
N ALA A 210 -0.38 -0.09 3.36
CA ALA A 210 -0.86 0.80 4.40
C ALA A 210 0.33 1.32 5.22
N TYR A 211 0.46 2.64 5.29
CA TYR A 211 1.40 3.38 6.13
C TYR A 211 0.62 3.92 7.32
N ILE A 212 0.95 3.44 8.52
CA ILE A 212 0.28 3.79 9.76
C ILE A 212 1.27 4.53 10.64
N THR A 213 1.00 5.80 10.90
CA THR A 213 1.89 6.69 11.66
C THR A 213 1.15 7.29 12.84
N ALA A 214 1.70 7.14 14.04
CA ALA A 214 1.24 7.82 15.25
C ALA A 214 2.41 8.66 15.79
N LEU A 215 2.20 9.97 15.95
CA LEU A 215 3.15 10.90 16.56
C LEU A 215 2.51 11.51 17.80
N GLY A 216 3.21 11.51 18.93
CA GLY A 216 2.70 12.00 20.22
C GLY A 216 3.74 12.79 21.00
N THR A 217 3.29 13.73 21.82
CA THR A 217 4.14 14.57 22.70
C THR A 217 4.36 13.95 24.08
N ASP A 218 3.83 12.76 24.33
CA ASP A 218 3.95 12.02 25.60
C ASP A 218 4.43 10.57 25.36
N ARG A 219 4.38 9.72 26.41
CA ARG A 219 4.80 8.31 26.33
C ARG A 219 3.90 7.44 25.43
N SER A 220 2.82 7.98 24.85
CA SER A 220 1.71 7.21 24.27
C SER A 220 1.63 7.23 22.74
N ALA A 221 2.71 7.53 22.03
CA ALA A 221 2.75 7.42 20.55
C ALA A 221 2.70 5.97 20.02
N ALA A 222 1.91 5.12 20.66
CA ALA A 222 1.55 3.81 20.19
C ALA A 222 0.50 3.94 19.10
N VAL A 223 0.65 3.14 18.05
CA VAL A 223 -0.44 2.84 17.13
C VAL A 223 -1.37 1.85 17.85
N PRO A 224 -2.67 2.15 18.02
CA PRO A 224 -3.60 1.20 18.63
C PRO A 224 -3.68 -0.09 17.82
N ALA A 225 -3.69 -1.25 18.49
CA ALA A 225 -3.67 -2.55 17.84
C ALA A 225 -4.92 -2.75 16.96
N GLU A 226 -6.07 -2.28 17.44
CA GLU A 226 -7.34 -2.30 16.73
C GLU A 226 -7.31 -1.55 15.38
N VAL A 227 -6.47 -0.51 15.25
CA VAL A 227 -6.28 0.20 13.97
C VAL A 227 -5.50 -0.66 12.99
N VAL A 228 -4.45 -1.32 13.46
CA VAL A 228 -3.63 -2.25 12.65
C VAL A 228 -4.47 -3.44 12.20
N GLU A 229 -5.21 -4.04 13.12
CA GLU A 229 -6.09 -5.18 12.85
C GLU A 229 -7.19 -4.83 11.85
N ALA A 230 -7.88 -3.72 12.05
CA ALA A 230 -8.92 -3.27 11.11
C ALA A 230 -8.34 -3.04 9.71
N GLN A 231 -7.15 -2.43 9.60
CA GLN A 231 -6.51 -2.21 8.31
C GLN A 231 -6.06 -3.53 7.65
N LEU A 232 -5.57 -4.50 8.42
CA LEU A 232 -5.24 -5.84 7.91
C LEU A 232 -6.47 -6.58 7.39
N VAL A 233 -7.62 -6.45 8.07
CA VAL A 233 -8.90 -6.99 7.59
C VAL A 233 -9.28 -6.37 6.26
N LYS A 234 -9.18 -5.04 6.12
CA LYS A 234 -9.48 -4.36 4.85
C LYS A 234 -8.55 -4.78 3.72
N LEU A 235 -7.26 -5.00 3.99
CA LEU A 235 -6.30 -5.47 2.99
C LEU A 235 -6.52 -6.93 2.56
N SER A 236 -7.34 -7.69 3.30
CA SER A 236 -7.39 -9.14 3.20
C SER A 236 -8.35 -9.73 2.22
#